data_AF-A0A3D3CTI1-F1
#
_entry.id   AF-A0A3D3CTI1-F1
#
_cell.length_a   1.000
_cell.length_b   1.000
_cell.length_c   1.000
_cell.angle_alpha   90.00
_cell.angle_beta   90.00
_cell.angle_gamma   90.00
#
_symmetry.space_group_name_H-M   'P 1'
#
loop_
_entity.id
_entity.type
_entity.pdbx_description
1 polymer ?
#
loop_
_entity_poly.entity_id
_entity_poly.type
_entity_poly.pdbx_seq_one_letter_code
_entity_poly.pdbx_strand_id
1 'polypeptide(L)'
;YGKWREQDGKVYLRDSVVVMNILKGDTLYCKELWWDQKAEKFYTDKPVQIHKAGGTILYGTGLEAPQDFSGYTIYQITGPFAFPENGMPKN
;
A
#
# COMPACT_ATOMS: atom_id res chain seq x y z
N TYR A 1 9.22 -14.83 -12.30
CA TYR A 1 10.53 -15.19 -11.71
C TYR A 1 10.58 -14.74 -10.26
N GLY A 2 10.84 -15.57 -9.25
CA GLY A 2 10.99 -15.14 -7.84
C GLY A 2 12.40 -15.44 -7.35
N LYS A 3 13.13 -14.46 -6.78
CA LYS A 3 14.39 -14.71 -6.07
C LYS A 3 14.04 -15.00 -4.61
N TRP A 4 14.03 -16.28 -4.25
CA TRP A 4 13.89 -16.71 -2.86
C TRP A 4 15.19 -16.44 -2.09
N ARG A 5 15.14 -15.69 -0.99
CA ARG A 5 16.19 -15.62 0.03
C ARG A 5 15.61 -16.23 1.30
N GLU A 6 15.84 -17.54 1.49
CA GLU A 6 15.25 -18.37 2.55
C GLU A 6 15.65 -18.01 3.99
N GLN A 7 16.63 -17.12 4.24
CA GLN A 7 17.15 -16.92 5.60
C GLN A 7 16.37 -15.94 6.51
N ASP A 8 15.44 -15.14 5.98
CA ASP A 8 14.81 -14.06 6.74
C ASP A 8 13.30 -14.23 7.03
N GLY A 9 12.60 -15.17 6.40
CA GLY A 9 11.13 -15.25 6.49
C GLY A 9 10.42 -14.10 5.74
N LYS A 10 11.06 -13.62 4.67
CA LYS A 10 10.54 -12.54 3.83
C LYS A 10 10.20 -13.08 2.44
N VAL A 11 8.95 -12.88 2.01
CA VAL A 11 8.49 -13.24 0.68
C VAL A 11 8.50 -11.99 -0.20
N TYR A 12 9.15 -12.11 -1.36
CA TYR A 12 9.19 -11.03 -2.34
C TYR A 12 8.23 -11.34 -3.50
N LEU A 13 7.22 -10.49 -3.63
CA LEU A 13 6.22 -10.54 -4.69
C LEU A 13 6.59 -9.47 -5.72
N ARG A 14 6.58 -9.83 -7.01
CA ARG A 14 6.85 -8.88 -8.11
C ARG A 14 6.02 -9.19 -9.34
N ASP A 15 6.08 -8.28 -10.32
CA ASP A 15 5.50 -8.35 -11.67
C ASP A 15 4.09 -7.76 -11.77
N SER A 16 3.17 -8.12 -10.88
CA SER A 16 1.86 -7.45 -10.72
C SER A 16 1.23 -7.90 -9.40
N VAL A 17 1.43 -7.12 -8.35
CA VAL A 17 0.87 -7.41 -7.03
C VAL A 17 -0.40 -6.59 -6.85
N VAL A 18 -1.52 -7.30 -6.73
CA VAL A 18 -2.84 -6.73 -6.45
C VAL A 18 -3.25 -7.17 -5.06
N VAL A 19 -3.54 -6.23 -4.17
CA VAL A 19 -4.07 -6.54 -2.85
C VAL A 19 -5.43 -5.88 -2.67
N MET A 20 -6.42 -6.69 -2.33
CA MET A 20 -7.80 -6.24 -2.15
C MET A 20 -8.12 -6.19 -0.66
N ASN A 21 -8.49 -5.00 -0.19
CA ASN A 21 -9.08 -4.83 1.12
C ASN A 21 -10.57 -5.18 1.02
N ILE A 22 -10.92 -6.39 1.44
CA ILE A 22 -12.30 -6.90 1.36
C ILE A 22 -13.26 -6.09 2.25
N LEU A 23 -12.77 -5.53 3.36
CA LEU A 23 -13.58 -4.78 4.32
C LEU A 23 -13.94 -3.37 3.81
N LYS A 24 -13.00 -2.72 3.11
CA LYS A 24 -13.17 -1.34 2.62
C LYS A 24 -13.52 -1.27 1.12
N GLY A 25 -13.34 -2.36 0.38
CA GLY A 25 -13.47 -2.40 -1.08
C GLY A 25 -12.32 -1.70 -1.81
N ASP A 26 -11.22 -1.42 -1.12
CA ASP A 26 -10.07 -0.73 -1.71
C ASP A 26 -9.14 -1.74 -2.41
N THR A 27 -8.60 -1.37 -3.57
CA THR A 27 -7.64 -2.21 -4.30
C THR A 27 -6.30 -1.51 -4.43
N LEU A 28 -5.25 -2.12 -3.88
CA LEU A 28 -3.87 -1.71 -3.99
C LEU A 28 -3.22 -2.41 -5.19
N TYR A 29 -2.55 -1.64 -6.03
CA TYR A 29 -1.72 -2.09 -7.14
C TYR A 29 -0.28 -1.65 -6.91
N CYS A 30 0.65 -2.59 -7.00
CA CYS A 30 2.08 -2.29 -6.96
C CYS A 30 2.87 -3.30 -7.81
N LYS A 31 4.05 -2.87 -8.29
CA LYS A 31 4.93 -3.74 -9.07
C LYS A 31 5.72 -4.72 -8.21
N GLU A 32 5.97 -4.32 -6.96
CA GLU A 32 6.82 -5.04 -6.02
C GLU A 32 6.24 -4.88 -4.62
N LEU A 33 6.18 -5.97 -3.87
CA LEU A 33 5.72 -6.02 -2.49
C LEU A 33 6.57 -7.01 -1.71
N TRP A 34 7.00 -6.59 -0.53
CA TRP A 34 7.63 -7.45 0.45
C TRP A 34 6.59 -7.87 1.48
N TRP A 35 6.57 -9.15 1.81
CA TRP A 35 5.84 -9.67 2.95
C TRP A 35 6.85 -10.17 3.98
N ASP A 36 6.88 -9.52 5.13
CA ASP A 36 7.61 -9.99 6.30
C ASP A 36 6.66 -10.86 7.12
N GLN A 37 6.93 -12.17 7.14
CA GLN A 37 6.10 -13.13 7.87
C GLN A 37 6.33 -13.04 9.38
N LYS A 38 7.51 -12.60 9.81
CA LYS A 38 7.82 -12.46 11.24
C LYS A 38 7.17 -11.21 11.84
N ALA A 39 7.13 -10.13 11.07
CA ALA A 39 6.48 -8.89 11.46
C ALA A 39 5.01 -8.82 11.00
N GLU A 40 4.49 -9.88 10.37
CA GLU A 40 3.14 -9.98 9.81
C GLU A 40 2.73 -8.70 9.05
N LYS A 41 3.61 -8.22 8.18
CA LYS A 41 3.41 -6.96 7.46
C LYS A 41 3.84 -7.02 6.01
N PHE A 42 3.09 -6.30 5.19
CA PHE A 42 3.40 -5.97 3.82
C PHE A 42 4.05 -4.60 3.75
N TYR A 43 5.12 -4.46 2.98
CA TYR A 43 5.73 -3.17 2.74
C TYR A 43 6.35 -3.09 1.34
N THR A 44 6.47 -1.88 0.82
CA THR A 44 7.15 -1.60 -0.44
C THR A 44 7.73 -0.19 -0.40
N ASP A 45 8.85 0.01 -1.07
CA ASP A 45 9.47 1.32 -1.33
C ASP A 45 9.13 1.84 -2.74
N LYS A 46 8.39 1.06 -3.53
CA LYS A 46 8.08 1.38 -4.93
C LYS A 46 6.79 2.20 -5.06
N PRO A 47 6.54 2.77 -6.26
CA PRO A 47 5.27 3.40 -6.56
C PRO A 47 4.09 2.43 -6.39
N VAL A 48 3.05 2.92 -5.72
CA VAL A 48 1.80 2.23 -5.45
C VAL A 48 0.62 3.04 -5.97
N GLN A 49 -0.45 2.35 -6.32
CA GLN A 49 -1.70 2.94 -6.78
C GLN A 49 -2.85 2.30 -6.01
N ILE A 50 -3.71 3.10 -5.40
CA ILE A 50 -4.87 2.62 -4.63
C ILE A 50 -6.13 3.11 -5.28
N HIS A 51 -6.99 2.17 -5.64
CA HIS A 51 -8.36 2.43 -6.09
C HIS A 51 -9.27 2.33 -4.89
N LYS A 52 -9.86 3.44 -4.49
CA LYS A 52 -10.85 3.49 -3.43
C LYS A 52 -12.20 3.03 -3.96
N ALA A 53 -13.02 2.42 -3.10
CA ALA A 53 -14.39 2.04 -3.45
C ALA A 53 -15.24 3.21 -3.98
N GLY A 54 -14.94 4.45 -3.56
CA GLY A 54 -15.58 5.68 -4.06
C GLY A 54 -15.12 6.18 -5.44
N GLY A 55 -14.31 5.42 -6.18
CA GLY A 55 -13.79 5.80 -7.50
C GLY A 55 -12.54 6.70 -7.48
N THR A 56 -12.10 7.14 -6.29
CA THR A 56 -10.87 7.92 -6.13
C THR A 56 -9.64 7.05 -6.35
N ILE A 57 -8.72 7.52 -7.18
CA ILE A 57 -7.41 6.90 -7.38
C ILE A 57 -6.35 7.72 -6.64
N LEU A 58 -5.65 7.07 -5.72
CA LEU A 58 -4.51 7.63 -5.02
C LEU A 58 -3.25 7.02 -5.59
N TYR A 59 -2.24 7.86 -5.85
CA TYR A 59 -0.89 7.39 -6.12
C TYR A 59 -0.01 7.74 -4.95
N GLY A 60 1.02 6.95 -4.73
CA GLY A 60 2.08 7.34 -3.82
C GLY A 60 3.33 6.49 -4.02
N THR A 61 4.39 6.86 -3.32
CA THR A 61 5.62 6.06 -3.26
C THR A 61 5.81 5.53 -1.86
N GLY A 62 5.96 4.21 -1.78
CA GLY A 62 6.10 3.46 -0.54
C GLY A 62 4.78 3.23 0.20
N LEU A 63 4.61 2.02 0.71
CA LEU A 63 3.44 1.60 1.48
C LEU A 63 3.85 0.63 2.58
N GLU A 64 3.14 0.67 3.70
CA GLU A 64 3.19 -0.33 4.76
C GLU A 64 1.75 -0.70 5.17
N ALA A 65 1.48 -2.00 5.33
CA ALA A 65 0.20 -2.52 5.78
C ALA A 65 0.40 -3.78 6.63
N PRO A 66 -0.38 -4.01 7.70
CA PRO A 66 -0.42 -5.30 8.39
C PRO A 66 -0.95 -6.41 7.46
N GLN A 67 -0.63 -7.67 7.76
CA GLN A 67 -1.03 -8.84 6.97
C GLN A 67 -2.55 -9.00 6.89
N ASP A 68 -3.26 -8.56 7.93
CA ASP A 68 -4.73 -8.55 7.98
C ASP A 68 -5.36 -7.43 7.13
N PHE A 69 -4.56 -6.54 6.55
CA PHE A 69 -5.00 -5.36 5.79
C PHE A 69 -6.03 -4.49 6.54
N SER A 70 -6.05 -4.52 7.87
CA SER A 70 -6.93 -3.70 8.71
C SER A 70 -6.78 -2.20 8.43
N GLY A 71 -5.57 -1.79 8.08
CA GLY A 71 -5.22 -0.46 7.62
C GLY A 71 -4.05 -0.48 6.63
N TYR A 72 -3.63 0.68 6.17
CA TYR A 72 -2.40 0.86 5.42
C TYR A 72 -1.92 2.30 5.55
N THR A 73 -0.62 2.50 5.43
CA THR A 73 0.05 3.81 5.44
C THR A 73 0.78 3.97 4.12
N ILE A 74 0.63 5.13 3.48
CA ILE A 74 1.38 5.52 2.28
C ILE A 74 2.27 6.69 2.66
N TYR A 75 3.55 6.65 2.32
CA TYR A 75 4.51 7.68 2.73
C TYR A 75 4.46 8.92 1.83
N GLN A 76 4.66 8.74 0.52
CA GLN A 76 4.74 9.86 -0.42
C GLN A 76 3.51 9.89 -1.34
N ILE A 77 2.35 10.27 -0.80
CA ILE A 77 1.10 10.35 -1.57
C ILE A 77 1.22 11.46 -2.62
N THR A 78 1.09 11.10 -3.89
CA THR A 78 1.09 11.97 -5.07
C THR A 78 -0.25 11.83 -5.80
N GLY A 79 -1.32 12.37 -5.23
CA GLY A 79 -2.64 12.40 -5.87
C GLY A 79 -3.29 13.77 -5.68
N PRO A 80 -4.47 14.01 -6.27
CA PRO A 80 -5.26 15.18 -5.90
C PRO A 80 -5.55 15.08 -4.41
N PHE A 81 -4.80 15.82 -3.61
CA PHE A 81 -5.12 16.07 -2.22
C PHE A 81 -6.46 16.81 -2.26
N ALA A 82 -7.56 16.06 -2.10
CA ALA A 82 -8.76 16.65 -1.55
C ALA A 82 -8.42 16.95 -0.08
N PHE A 83 -7.82 18.11 0.17
CA PHE A 83 -7.86 18.67 1.51
C PHE A 83 -9.34 18.75 1.87
N PRO A 84 -9.83 18.06 2.92
CA PRO A 84 -11.13 18.40 3.45
C PRO A 84 -11.06 19.87 3.85
N GLU A 85 -11.85 20.71 3.18
CA GLU A 85 -11.87 22.19 3.29
C GLU A 85 -12.05 22.69 4.74
N ASN A 86 -12.40 21.81 5.69
CA ASN A 86 -12.65 22.14 7.10
C ASN A 86 -11.41 22.12 8.03
N GLY A 87 -10.19 21.99 7.51
CA GLY A 87 -9.01 21.72 8.34
C GLY A 87 -7.88 22.76 8.36
N MET A 88 -7.97 23.90 7.68
CA MET A 88 -6.90 24.90 7.74
C MET A 88 -6.98 25.71 9.04
N PRO A 89 -5.94 25.73 9.91
CA PRO A 89 -5.88 26.69 10.99
C PRO A 89 -5.76 28.09 10.39
N LYS A 90 -6.75 28.93 10.65
CA LYS A 90 -6.68 30.36 10.37
C LYS A 90 -5.54 30.94 11.23
N ASN A 91 -4.51 31.45 10.57
CA ASN A 91 -3.50 32.29 11.20
C ASN A 91 -3.89 33.76 11.04
#